data_AF-A0A3D1A7A6-F1
#
_entry.id   AF-A0A3D1A7A6-F1
#
_cell.length_a   1.000
_cell.length_b   1.000
_cell.length_c   1.000
_cell.angle_alpha   90.00
_cell.angle_beta   90.00
_cell.angle_gamma   90.00
#
_symmetry.space_group_name_H-M   'P 1'
#
loop_
_entity.id
_entity.type
_entity.pdbx_description
1 polymer ?
#
loop_
_entity_poly.entity_id
_entity_poly.type
_entity_poly.pdbx_seq_one_letter_code
_entity_poly.pdbx_strand_id
1 'polypeptide(L)'
;MFNLPVSAYILIGANLFPLGMAAGGNWGVREILPLYWFESAIIGFFNILKILMASGPITGRASGRLQQLGEQYSGSSGALSVLLLGGRIFIAAFFTFHFGMFMAVHGVFLFGLVLGGFKTGGAGLDHSLVPVLLGVKWAVLALFLSHGASFFLNFVGSGEFRQASAAECMAQPYSRVVVMHLTILLGAFASALFQNTGPVMVIFVGLKIFTDVKAHMAERRKAAGQAAPPEPSVAPH
;
A
#
# COMPACT_ATOMS: atom_id res chain seq x y z
N MET A 1 7.53 -11.91 23.72
CA MET A 1 7.38 -12.32 22.31
C MET A 1 6.23 -11.52 21.71
N PHE A 2 6.48 -10.66 20.73
CA PHE A 2 5.42 -9.88 20.06
C PHE A 2 4.55 -10.84 19.27
N ASN A 3 3.28 -11.01 19.62
CA ASN A 3 2.36 -11.86 18.87
C ASN A 3 1.90 -11.11 17.61
N LEU A 4 2.74 -11.08 16.58
CA LEU A 4 2.42 -10.45 15.30
C LEU A 4 1.41 -11.31 14.53
N PRO A 5 0.47 -10.70 13.79
CA PRO A 5 -0.43 -11.47 12.92
C PRO A 5 0.37 -12.14 11.79
N VAL A 6 -0.15 -13.26 11.28
CA VAL A 6 0.49 -14.05 10.20
C VAL A 6 0.88 -13.16 9.00
N SER A 7 0.05 -12.19 8.63
CA SER A 7 0.36 -11.25 7.54
C SER A 7 1.56 -10.34 7.82
N ALA A 8 1.83 -9.99 9.07
CA ALA A 8 3.01 -9.20 9.43
C ALA A 8 4.30 -10.04 9.33
N TYR A 9 4.24 -11.32 9.72
CA TYR A 9 5.38 -12.24 9.51
C TYR A 9 5.64 -12.47 8.03
N ILE A 10 4.59 -12.64 7.21
CA ILE A 10 4.72 -12.78 5.76
C ILE A 10 5.31 -11.52 5.13
N LEU A 11 4.87 -10.32 5.57
CA LEU A 11 5.42 -9.04 5.10
C LEU A 11 6.89 -8.89 5.48
N ILE A 12 7.26 -9.18 6.72
CA ILE A 12 8.66 -9.14 7.18
C ILE A 12 9.49 -10.11 6.35
N GLY A 13 9.03 -11.36 6.16
CA GLY A 13 9.69 -12.36 5.35
C GLY A 13 9.93 -11.90 3.91
N ALA A 14 8.93 -11.30 3.28
CA ALA A 14 9.04 -10.77 1.93
C ALA A 14 10.06 -9.62 1.81
N ASN A 15 10.31 -8.88 2.89
CA ASN A 15 11.28 -7.78 2.93
C ASN A 15 12.68 -8.21 3.42
N LEU A 16 12.81 -9.37 4.07
CA LEU A 16 14.11 -9.95 4.41
C LEU A 16 14.87 -10.41 3.17
N PHE A 17 14.18 -10.83 2.10
CA PHE A 17 14.83 -11.22 0.85
C PHE A 17 15.58 -10.05 0.20
N PRO A 18 14.97 -8.88 -0.07
CA PRO A 18 15.70 -7.70 -0.54
C PRO A 18 16.82 -7.26 0.40
N LEU A 19 16.63 -7.36 1.72
CA LEU A 19 17.66 -7.03 2.70
C LEU A 19 18.89 -7.94 2.56
N GLY A 20 18.68 -9.25 2.46
CA GLY A 20 19.75 -10.23 2.29
C GLY A 20 20.50 -10.02 0.97
N MET A 21 19.78 -9.73 -0.12
CA MET A 21 20.39 -9.44 -1.41
C MET A 21 21.23 -8.14 -1.39
N ALA A 22 20.77 -7.11 -0.70
CA ALA A 22 21.52 -5.87 -0.50
C ALA A 22 22.76 -6.09 0.40
N ALA A 23 22.61 -6.81 1.52
CA ALA A 23 23.71 -7.08 2.45
C ALA A 23 24.78 -7.99 1.84
N GLY A 24 24.39 -8.92 0.96
CA GLY A 24 25.31 -9.75 0.18
C GLY A 24 26.00 -9.03 -0.98
N GLY A 25 25.71 -7.74 -1.19
CA GLY A 25 26.31 -6.94 -2.27
C GLY A 25 25.76 -7.23 -3.67
N ASN A 26 24.75 -8.10 -3.79
CA ASN A 26 24.17 -8.46 -5.08
C ASN A 26 23.24 -7.37 -5.60
N TRP A 27 22.52 -6.68 -4.71
CA TRP A 27 21.54 -5.66 -5.06
C TRP A 27 21.94 -4.28 -4.55
N GLY A 28 21.84 -3.28 -5.43
CA GLY A 28 22.08 -1.89 -5.13
C GLY A 28 20.87 -1.01 -5.45
N VAL A 29 21.12 0.26 -5.74
CA VAL A 29 20.10 1.27 -6.06
C VAL A 29 19.21 0.84 -7.23
N ARG A 30 19.79 0.17 -8.23
CA ARG A 30 19.13 -0.21 -9.48
C ARG A 30 18.10 -1.32 -9.30
N GLU A 31 18.26 -2.17 -8.29
CA GLU A 31 17.36 -3.27 -7.98
C GLU A 31 16.38 -2.87 -6.88
N ILE A 32 16.89 -2.27 -5.80
CA ILE A 32 16.13 -1.99 -4.58
C ILE A 32 15.06 -0.90 -4.82
N LEU A 33 15.43 0.23 -5.44
CA LEU A 33 14.47 1.32 -5.59
C LEU A 33 13.33 0.98 -6.56
N PRO A 34 13.55 0.39 -7.74
CA PRO A 34 12.47 -0.05 -8.62
C PRO A 34 11.59 -1.13 -8.00
N LEU A 35 12.16 -2.05 -7.22
CA LEU A 35 11.40 -3.07 -6.50
C LEU A 35 10.37 -2.43 -5.56
N TYR A 36 10.78 -1.44 -4.77
CA TYR A 36 9.91 -0.77 -3.81
C TYR A 36 8.92 0.20 -4.46
N TRP A 37 9.30 0.81 -5.59
CA TRP A 37 8.33 1.50 -6.44
C TRP A 37 7.28 0.52 -6.96
N PHE A 38 7.67 -0.69 -7.40
CA PHE A 38 6.73 -1.71 -7.83
C PHE A 38 5.86 -2.26 -6.68
N GLU A 39 6.40 -2.36 -5.46
CA GLU A 39 5.61 -2.69 -4.26
C GLU A 39 4.42 -1.74 -4.10
N SER A 40 4.60 -0.45 -4.37
CA SER A 40 3.53 0.54 -4.33
C SER A 40 2.45 0.27 -5.39
N ALA A 41 2.83 -0.21 -6.58
CA ALA A 41 1.87 -0.64 -7.60
C ALA A 41 1.08 -1.89 -7.16
N ILE A 42 1.75 -2.86 -6.54
CA ILE A 42 1.10 -4.06 -5.96
C ILE A 42 0.08 -3.64 -4.90
N ILE A 43 0.46 -2.75 -3.98
CA ILE A 43 -0.42 -2.21 -2.95
C ILE A 43 -1.64 -1.53 -3.60
N GLY A 44 -1.41 -0.67 -4.59
CA GLY A 44 -2.49 0.00 -5.33
C GLY A 44 -3.46 -0.98 -5.99
N PHE A 45 -2.93 -2.03 -6.64
CA PHE A 45 -3.73 -3.08 -7.26
C PHE A 45 -4.67 -3.77 -6.27
N PHE A 46 -4.14 -4.28 -5.15
CA PHE A 46 -4.98 -4.91 -4.13
C PHE A 46 -5.95 -3.92 -3.49
N ASN A 47 -5.58 -2.64 -3.40
CA ASN A 47 -6.45 -1.62 -2.85
C ASN A 47 -7.64 -1.31 -3.75
N ILE A 48 -7.47 -1.33 -5.08
CA ILE A 48 -8.59 -1.24 -6.03
C ILE A 48 -9.58 -2.37 -5.77
N LEU A 49 -9.09 -3.60 -5.60
CA LEU A 49 -9.95 -4.75 -5.27
C LEU A 49 -10.71 -4.54 -3.94
N LYS A 50 -10.03 -4.00 -2.92
CA LYS A 50 -10.68 -3.66 -1.64
C LYS A 50 -11.78 -2.61 -1.79
N ILE A 51 -11.57 -1.56 -2.58
CA ILE A 51 -12.58 -0.51 -2.82
C ILE A 51 -13.81 -1.12 -3.51
N LEU A 52 -13.59 -1.99 -4.51
CA LEU A 52 -14.67 -2.63 -5.25
C LEU A 52 -15.46 -3.64 -4.41
N MET A 53 -14.79 -4.34 -3.49
CA MET A 53 -15.40 -5.35 -2.61
C MET A 53 -15.96 -4.77 -1.30
N ALA A 54 -15.62 -3.52 -0.96
CA ALA A 54 -16.12 -2.84 0.23
C ALA A 54 -17.65 -2.77 0.21
N SER A 55 -18.28 -3.45 1.17
CA SER A 55 -19.73 -3.52 1.31
C SER A 55 -20.27 -2.53 2.35
N GLY A 56 -19.40 -1.89 3.11
CA GLY A 56 -19.75 -0.82 4.04
C GLY A 56 -20.16 0.50 3.35
N PRO A 57 -20.42 1.55 4.15
CA PRO A 57 -20.80 2.86 3.65
C PRO A 57 -19.79 3.42 2.66
N ILE A 58 -20.23 4.25 1.71
CA ILE A 58 -19.31 4.86 0.72
C ILE A 58 -18.42 5.90 1.40
N THR A 59 -19.02 6.74 2.25
CA THR A 59 -18.34 7.84 2.98
C THR A 59 -18.86 7.98 4.42
N GLY A 60 -18.09 7.49 5.39
CA GLY A 60 -18.30 7.73 6.83
C GLY A 60 -19.74 7.53 7.37
N ARG A 61 -20.04 8.15 8.52
CA ARG A 61 -21.34 8.01 9.22
C ARG A 61 -22.54 8.60 8.44
N ALA A 62 -22.32 9.59 7.58
CA ALA A 62 -23.39 10.25 6.82
C ALA A 62 -23.95 9.36 5.70
N SER A 63 -23.08 8.69 4.93
CA SER A 63 -23.49 7.70 3.93
C SER A 63 -24.12 6.46 4.59
N GLY A 64 -23.63 6.07 5.78
CA GLY A 64 -24.20 4.95 6.54
C GLY A 64 -25.65 5.18 6.94
N ARG A 65 -26.01 6.42 7.32
CA ARG A 65 -27.40 6.78 7.63
C ARG A 65 -28.30 6.71 6.38
N LEU A 66 -27.81 7.13 5.22
CA LEU A 66 -28.55 7.02 3.94
C LEU A 66 -28.75 5.56 3.52
N GLN A 67 -27.75 4.71 3.73
CA GLN A 67 -27.83 3.27 3.46
C GLN A 67 -28.82 2.57 4.40
N GLN A 68 -28.76 2.86 5.71
CA GLN A 68 -29.74 2.35 6.68
C GLN A 68 -31.16 2.82 6.37
N LEU A 69 -31.35 4.09 6.00
CA LEU A 69 -32.65 4.61 5.58
C LEU A 69 -33.13 3.92 4.28
N GLY A 70 -32.23 3.62 3.35
CA GLY A 70 -32.55 2.86 2.13
C GLY A 70 -32.98 1.42 2.40
N GLU A 71 -32.30 0.70 3.29
CA GLU A 71 -32.67 -0.66 3.70
C GLU A 71 -33.98 -0.69 4.50
N GLN A 72 -34.24 0.33 5.32
CA GLN A 72 -35.46 0.43 6.13
C GLN A 72 -36.72 0.75 5.32
N TYR A 73 -36.60 1.45 4.18
CA TYR A 73 -37.75 1.93 3.39
C TYR A 73 -37.97 1.18 2.05
N SER A 74 -37.09 0.28 1.62
CA SER A 74 -37.13 -0.21 0.23
C SER A 74 -37.71 -1.62 0.04
N GLY A 75 -38.97 -1.64 -0.39
CA GLY A 75 -39.52 -2.63 -1.32
C GLY A 75 -39.33 -2.25 -2.81
N SER A 76 -38.34 -1.40 -3.14
CA SER A 76 -38.06 -0.87 -4.50
C SER A 76 -36.54 -0.77 -4.80
N SER A 77 -35.81 -1.77 -4.34
CA SER A 77 -34.38 -1.80 -3.99
C SER A 77 -33.35 -1.64 -5.12
N GLY A 78 -33.76 -1.31 -6.34
CA GLY A 78 -32.88 -1.25 -7.52
C GLY A 78 -32.14 0.08 -7.71
N ALA A 79 -32.83 1.21 -7.60
CA ALA A 79 -32.23 2.51 -7.97
C ALA A 79 -31.13 2.96 -6.98
N LEU A 80 -31.34 2.78 -5.68
CA LEU A 80 -30.37 3.13 -4.65
C LEU A 80 -29.13 2.24 -4.70
N SER A 81 -29.31 0.93 -4.93
CA SER A 81 -28.18 0.00 -5.06
C SER A 81 -27.32 0.28 -6.29
N VAL A 82 -27.93 0.65 -7.42
CA VAL A 82 -27.23 1.10 -8.64
C VAL A 82 -26.47 2.41 -8.39
N LEU A 83 -27.07 3.38 -7.69
CA LEU A 83 -26.40 4.65 -7.37
C LEU A 83 -25.21 4.44 -6.42
N LEU A 84 -25.36 3.57 -5.41
CA LEU A 84 -24.26 3.22 -4.51
C LEU A 84 -23.13 2.46 -5.23
N LEU A 85 -23.47 1.53 -6.13
CA LEU A 85 -22.49 0.86 -6.98
C LEU A 85 -21.75 1.87 -7.87
N GLY A 86 -22.48 2.82 -8.49
CA GLY A 86 -21.90 3.90 -9.27
C GLY A 86 -20.92 4.76 -8.47
N GLY A 87 -21.26 5.09 -7.23
CA GLY A 87 -20.36 5.81 -6.31
C GLY A 87 -19.08 5.03 -6.00
N ARG A 88 -19.16 3.70 -5.81
CA ARG A 88 -17.98 2.85 -5.57
C ARG A 88 -17.07 2.75 -6.78
N ILE A 89 -17.65 2.56 -7.97
CA ILE A 89 -16.90 2.54 -9.23
C ILE A 89 -16.22 3.87 -9.46
N PHE A 90 -16.91 4.99 -9.19
CA PHE A 90 -16.31 6.33 -9.27
C PHE A 90 -15.11 6.47 -8.34
N ILE A 91 -15.21 6.05 -7.06
CA ILE A 91 -14.09 6.10 -6.12
C ILE A 91 -12.92 5.21 -6.59
N ALA A 92 -13.20 4.00 -7.09
CA ALA A 92 -12.15 3.12 -7.61
C ALA A 92 -11.47 3.71 -8.86
N ALA A 93 -12.22 4.34 -9.77
CA ALA A 93 -11.70 5.01 -10.94
C ALA A 93 -10.86 6.25 -10.55
N PHE A 94 -11.38 7.08 -9.64
CA PHE A 94 -10.67 8.23 -9.09
C PHE A 94 -9.36 7.79 -8.41
N PHE A 95 -9.41 6.75 -7.58
CA PHE A 95 -8.21 6.18 -6.96
C PHE A 95 -7.20 5.73 -8.01
N THR A 96 -7.64 4.96 -9.01
CA THR A 96 -6.75 4.47 -10.08
C THR A 96 -6.08 5.62 -10.83
N PHE A 97 -6.83 6.66 -11.19
CA PHE A 97 -6.31 7.83 -11.88
C PHE A 97 -5.35 8.65 -11.00
N HIS A 98 -5.76 9.02 -9.79
CA HIS A 98 -4.97 9.87 -8.90
C HIS A 98 -3.71 9.14 -8.38
N PHE A 99 -3.88 7.91 -7.89
CA PHE A 99 -2.76 7.08 -7.45
C PHE A 99 -1.82 6.75 -8.61
N GLY A 100 -2.37 6.46 -9.79
CA GLY A 100 -1.60 6.22 -11.01
C GLY A 100 -0.76 7.44 -11.42
N MET A 101 -1.33 8.64 -11.36
CA MET A 101 -0.61 9.89 -11.65
C MET A 101 0.54 10.12 -10.65
N PHE A 102 0.26 9.93 -9.35
CA PHE A 102 1.29 10.02 -8.31
C PHE A 102 2.44 9.05 -8.58
N MET A 103 2.11 7.78 -8.88
CA MET A 103 3.08 6.73 -9.20
C MET A 103 3.89 7.03 -10.46
N ALA A 104 3.24 7.55 -11.49
CA ALA A 104 3.88 7.91 -12.77
C ALA A 104 4.89 9.05 -12.59
N VAL A 105 4.50 10.13 -11.92
CA VAL A 105 5.39 11.27 -11.63
C VAL A 105 6.62 10.79 -10.86
N HIS A 106 6.43 9.99 -9.82
CA HIS A 106 7.56 9.46 -9.06
C HIS A 106 8.40 8.45 -9.85
N GLY A 107 7.79 7.65 -10.72
CA GLY A 107 8.49 6.77 -11.64
C GLY A 107 9.42 7.56 -12.56
N VAL A 108 8.96 8.69 -13.10
CA VAL A 108 9.79 9.60 -13.91
C VAL A 108 10.98 10.12 -13.11
N PHE A 109 10.81 10.52 -11.85
CA PHE A 109 11.93 10.91 -10.99
C PHE A 109 12.90 9.74 -10.74
N LEU A 110 12.39 8.56 -10.41
CA LEU A 110 13.22 7.40 -10.12
C LEU A 110 14.01 6.94 -11.35
N PHE A 111 13.33 6.62 -12.44
CA PHE A 111 13.96 6.07 -13.63
C PHE A 111 14.73 7.15 -14.43
N GLY A 112 14.20 8.36 -14.49
CA GLY A 112 14.83 9.47 -15.22
C GLY A 112 16.01 10.08 -14.47
N LEU A 113 15.81 10.50 -13.21
CA LEU A 113 16.80 11.27 -12.46
C LEU A 113 17.78 10.35 -11.72
N VAL A 114 17.27 9.34 -11.00
CA VAL A 114 18.11 8.49 -10.11
C VAL A 114 18.84 7.40 -10.89
N LEU A 115 18.16 6.73 -11.82
CA LEU A 115 18.76 5.67 -12.64
C LEU A 115 19.44 6.19 -13.91
N GLY A 116 19.45 7.52 -14.12
CA GLY A 116 20.19 8.16 -15.19
C GLY A 116 19.50 8.19 -16.55
N GLY A 117 18.20 7.87 -16.62
CA GLY A 117 17.44 7.85 -17.87
C GLY A 117 17.41 9.17 -18.64
N PHE A 118 17.55 10.32 -17.96
CA PHE A 118 17.66 11.61 -18.63
C PHE A 118 19.04 11.88 -19.25
N LYS A 119 20.11 11.22 -18.77
CA LYS A 119 21.49 11.42 -19.24
C LYS A 119 21.78 10.67 -20.54
N THR A 120 21.00 9.66 -20.87
CA THR A 120 21.13 8.82 -22.08
C THR A 120 20.35 9.33 -23.29
N GLY A 121 19.84 10.56 -23.24
CA GLY A 121 19.28 11.28 -24.42
C GLY A 121 18.12 10.59 -25.13
N GLY A 122 17.35 9.74 -24.43
CA GLY A 122 16.26 8.95 -25.03
C GLY A 122 16.68 7.82 -25.99
N ALA A 123 17.97 7.71 -26.32
CA ALA A 123 18.49 6.69 -27.25
C ALA A 123 19.11 5.47 -26.55
N GLY A 124 19.43 5.57 -25.25
CA GLY A 124 20.09 4.51 -24.47
C GLY A 124 19.25 3.85 -23.39
N LEU A 125 17.95 4.16 -23.31
CA LEU A 125 17.03 3.37 -22.52
C LEU A 125 16.25 2.48 -23.48
N ASP A 126 16.49 1.18 -23.45
CA ASP A 126 15.35 0.28 -23.59
C ASP A 126 14.37 0.70 -22.50
N HIS A 127 13.38 1.54 -22.82
CA HIS A 127 12.36 2.03 -21.89
C HIS A 127 11.48 0.89 -21.33
N SER A 128 11.82 -0.36 -21.64
CA SER A 128 11.21 -1.53 -21.06
C SER A 128 11.61 -1.61 -19.58
N LEU A 129 10.62 -1.52 -18.69
CA LEU A 129 10.77 -1.89 -17.28
C LEU A 129 11.11 -3.39 -17.11
N VAL A 130 10.99 -4.15 -18.20
CA VAL A 130 11.07 -5.61 -18.25
C VAL A 130 12.42 -6.15 -17.74
N PRO A 131 13.61 -5.68 -18.16
CA PRO A 131 14.88 -6.23 -17.69
C PRO A 131 15.10 -5.98 -16.19
N VAL A 132 14.71 -4.80 -15.70
CA VAL A 132 14.77 -4.47 -14.27
C VAL A 132 13.85 -5.38 -13.48
N LEU A 133 12.59 -5.54 -13.92
CA LEU A 133 11.61 -6.42 -13.28
C LEU A 133 12.04 -7.89 -13.33
N LEU A 134 12.67 -8.34 -14.42
CA LEU A 134 13.20 -9.69 -14.55
C LEU A 134 14.38 -9.95 -13.59
N GLY A 135 15.19 -8.92 -13.30
CA GLY A 135 16.27 -8.99 -12.32
C GLY A 135 15.77 -9.16 -10.88
N VAL A 136 14.62 -8.55 -10.55
CA VAL A 136 14.01 -8.62 -9.21
C VAL A 136 12.76 -9.51 -9.13
N LYS A 137 12.50 -10.33 -10.16
CA LYS A 137 11.23 -11.08 -10.33
C LYS A 137 10.80 -11.90 -9.13
N TRP A 138 11.76 -12.50 -8.43
CA TRP A 138 11.49 -13.32 -7.26
C TRP A 138 11.05 -12.49 -6.05
N ALA A 139 11.62 -11.30 -5.87
CA ALA A 139 11.15 -10.37 -4.83
C ALA A 139 9.80 -9.77 -5.21
N VAL A 140 9.59 -9.42 -6.48
CA VAL A 140 8.29 -8.95 -6.96
C VAL A 140 7.21 -10.00 -6.70
N LEU A 141 7.48 -11.26 -7.05
CA LEU A 141 6.57 -12.37 -6.79
C LEU A 141 6.33 -12.56 -5.28
N ALA A 142 7.38 -12.54 -4.47
CA ALA A 142 7.26 -12.65 -3.02
C ALA A 142 6.41 -11.52 -2.41
N LEU A 143 6.62 -10.28 -2.84
CA LEU A 143 5.82 -9.14 -2.41
C LEU A 143 4.36 -9.27 -2.87
N PHE A 144 4.13 -9.69 -4.11
CA PHE A 144 2.79 -9.89 -4.64
C PHE A 144 2.04 -10.97 -3.85
N LEU A 145 2.67 -12.12 -3.61
CA LEU A 145 2.11 -13.22 -2.82
C LEU A 145 1.88 -12.79 -1.37
N SER A 146 2.79 -12.01 -0.78
CA SER A 146 2.62 -11.48 0.58
C SER A 146 1.38 -10.59 0.70
N HIS A 147 1.23 -9.64 -0.22
CA HIS A 147 0.06 -8.75 -0.25
C HIS A 147 -1.22 -9.51 -0.58
N GLY A 148 -1.14 -10.49 -1.50
CA GLY A 148 -2.24 -11.38 -1.84
C GLY A 148 -2.71 -12.22 -0.64
N ALA A 149 -1.78 -12.83 0.10
CA ALA A 149 -2.11 -13.58 1.31
C ALA A 149 -2.80 -12.68 2.35
N SER A 150 -2.31 -11.46 2.56
CA SER A 150 -2.99 -10.50 3.44
C SER A 150 -4.39 -10.13 2.93
N PHE A 151 -4.59 -10.00 1.63
CA PHE A 151 -5.89 -9.71 1.04
C PHE A 151 -6.86 -10.88 1.23
N PHE A 152 -6.47 -12.10 0.88
CA PHE A 152 -7.37 -13.25 0.97
C PHE A 152 -7.62 -13.71 2.41
N LEU A 153 -6.59 -13.75 3.27
CA LEU A 153 -6.73 -14.25 4.63
C LEU A 153 -7.39 -13.22 5.56
N ASN A 154 -6.93 -11.97 5.52
CA ASN A 154 -7.46 -10.93 6.40
C ASN A 154 -8.69 -10.29 5.78
N PHE A 155 -8.57 -9.69 4.58
CA PHE A 155 -9.66 -8.86 4.07
C PHE A 155 -10.90 -9.68 3.66
N VAL A 156 -10.70 -10.78 2.93
CA VAL A 156 -11.80 -11.66 2.49
C VAL A 156 -12.16 -12.67 3.59
N GLY A 157 -11.18 -13.42 4.08
CA GLY A 157 -11.38 -14.53 5.02
C GLY A 157 -11.94 -14.11 6.37
N SER A 158 -11.53 -12.97 6.92
CA SER A 158 -12.07 -12.47 8.19
C SER A 158 -13.34 -11.61 8.04
N GLY A 159 -13.76 -11.34 6.79
CA GLY A 159 -14.98 -10.58 6.51
C GLY A 159 -14.84 -9.06 6.69
N GLU A 160 -13.63 -8.51 6.79
CA GLU A 160 -13.38 -7.05 6.87
C GLU A 160 -14.09 -6.27 5.75
N PHE A 161 -14.18 -6.85 4.55
CA PHE A 161 -14.88 -6.25 3.41
C PHE A 161 -16.34 -5.85 3.71
N ARG A 162 -16.99 -6.51 4.68
CA ARG A 162 -18.39 -6.23 5.04
C ARG A 162 -18.56 -4.89 5.76
N GLN A 163 -17.54 -4.47 6.52
CA GLN A 163 -17.58 -3.26 7.34
C GLN A 163 -16.70 -2.14 6.80
N ALA A 164 -15.74 -2.47 5.92
CA ALA A 164 -14.85 -1.50 5.31
C ALA A 164 -15.63 -0.51 4.43
N SER A 165 -15.34 0.79 4.59
CA SER A 165 -15.86 1.82 3.69
C SER A 165 -14.96 2.00 2.47
N ALA A 166 -15.56 2.34 1.32
CA ALA A 166 -14.83 2.59 0.08
C ALA A 166 -13.82 3.73 0.23
N ALA A 167 -14.19 4.80 0.95
CA ALA A 167 -13.31 5.94 1.22
C ALA A 167 -12.12 5.60 2.14
N GLU A 168 -12.32 4.79 3.18
CA GLU A 168 -11.21 4.34 4.04
C GLU A 168 -10.24 3.43 3.27
N CYS A 169 -10.77 2.50 2.47
CA CYS A 169 -9.95 1.69 1.57
C CYS A 169 -9.14 2.59 0.64
N MET A 170 -9.76 3.61 0.02
CA MET A 170 -9.06 4.58 -0.84
C MET A 170 -7.90 5.27 -0.11
N ALA A 171 -8.09 5.69 1.14
CA ALA A 171 -7.07 6.42 1.91
C ALA A 171 -5.93 5.53 2.44
N GLN A 172 -6.21 4.25 2.70
CA GLN A 172 -5.30 3.31 3.35
C GLN A 172 -3.86 3.27 2.76
N PRO A 173 -3.63 3.18 1.44
CA PRO A 173 -2.28 3.03 0.89
C PRO A 173 -1.44 4.31 0.96
N TYR A 174 -2.04 5.51 1.06
CA TYR A 174 -1.29 6.77 0.96
C TYR A 174 -0.25 6.93 2.06
N SER A 175 -0.59 6.63 3.32
CA SER A 175 0.36 6.77 4.43
C SER A 175 1.59 5.89 4.25
N ARG A 176 1.43 4.69 3.70
CA ARG A 176 2.54 3.77 3.42
C ARG A 176 3.33 4.24 2.21
N VAL A 177 2.64 4.52 1.10
CA VAL A 177 3.25 4.84 -0.18
C VAL A 177 4.00 6.18 -0.12
N VAL A 178 3.48 7.20 0.55
CA VAL A 178 4.19 8.49 0.71
C VAL A 178 5.46 8.32 1.54
N VAL A 179 5.40 7.58 2.66
CA VAL A 179 6.61 7.29 3.46
C VAL A 179 7.64 6.54 2.62
N MET A 180 7.21 5.54 1.85
CA MET A 180 8.08 4.80 0.93
C MET A 180 8.73 5.72 -0.10
N HIS A 181 7.96 6.59 -0.75
CA HIS A 181 8.49 7.50 -1.78
C HIS A 181 9.44 8.54 -1.21
N LEU A 182 9.14 9.11 -0.05
CA LEU A 182 10.06 10.01 0.66
C LEU A 182 11.35 9.28 1.02
N THR A 183 11.24 8.04 1.51
CA THR A 183 12.42 7.23 1.83
C THR A 183 13.23 7.00 0.55
N ILE A 184 12.61 6.55 -0.55
CA ILE A 184 13.28 6.26 -1.84
C ILE A 184 14.01 7.50 -2.34
N LEU A 185 13.38 8.68 -2.27
CA LEU A 185 13.96 9.95 -2.68
C LEU A 185 15.19 10.30 -1.83
N LEU A 186 15.09 10.16 -0.50
CA LEU A 186 16.22 10.38 0.41
C LEU A 186 17.34 9.38 0.18
N GLY A 187 17.01 8.11 -0.03
CA GLY A 187 17.97 7.04 -0.33
C GLY A 187 18.68 7.26 -1.65
N ALA A 188 17.96 7.71 -2.67
CA ALA A 188 18.53 8.10 -3.96
C ALA A 188 19.49 9.29 -3.83
N PHE A 189 19.08 10.34 -3.11
CA PHE A 189 19.92 11.51 -2.87
C PHE A 189 21.17 11.16 -2.06
N ALA A 190 21.02 10.40 -0.96
CA ALA A 190 22.13 9.91 -0.16
C ALA A 190 23.09 9.06 -1.00
N SER A 191 22.57 8.15 -1.84
CA SER A 191 23.39 7.31 -2.71
C SER A 191 24.20 8.10 -3.73
N ALA A 192 23.78 9.31 -4.11
CA ALA A 192 24.57 10.19 -4.96
C ALA A 192 25.78 10.80 -4.25
N LEU A 193 25.77 10.84 -2.91
CA LEU A 193 26.87 11.37 -2.09
C LEU A 193 27.94 10.32 -1.75
N PHE A 194 27.62 9.03 -1.87
CA PHE A 194 28.52 7.93 -1.54
C PHE A 194 28.95 7.15 -2.78
N GLN A 195 30.23 6.80 -2.88
CA GLN A 195 30.71 5.93 -3.96
C GLN A 195 30.26 4.47 -3.79
N ASN A 196 30.10 4.01 -2.54
CA ASN A 196 29.58 2.69 -2.22
C ASN A 196 28.12 2.80 -1.74
N THR A 197 27.18 2.38 -2.58
CA THR A 197 25.75 2.47 -2.30
C THR A 197 25.20 1.26 -1.53
N GLY A 198 25.98 0.18 -1.38
CA GLY A 198 25.55 -1.04 -0.69
C GLY A 198 25.12 -0.80 0.76
N PRO A 199 25.96 -0.20 1.63
CA PRO A 199 25.58 0.12 3.00
C PRO A 199 24.37 1.06 3.10
N VAL A 200 24.24 2.00 2.16
CA VAL A 200 23.09 2.91 2.07
C VAL A 200 21.81 2.12 1.82
N MET A 201 21.84 1.14 0.91
CA MET A 201 20.69 0.27 0.62
C MET A 201 20.33 -0.64 1.80
N VAL A 202 21.31 -1.16 2.54
CA VAL A 202 21.04 -1.99 3.73
C VAL A 202 20.33 -1.16 4.81
N ILE A 203 20.82 0.03 5.11
CA ILE A 203 20.18 0.96 6.06
C ILE A 203 18.78 1.32 5.58
N PHE A 204 18.64 1.62 4.29
CA PHE A 204 17.37 1.96 3.67
C PHE A 204 16.33 0.83 3.84
N VAL A 205 16.68 -0.41 3.48
CA VAL A 205 15.79 -1.56 3.63
C VAL A 205 15.47 -1.83 5.10
N GLY A 206 16.46 -1.70 5.99
CA GLY A 206 16.25 -1.83 7.43
C GLY A 206 15.26 -0.81 7.98
N LEU A 207 15.41 0.47 7.61
CA LEU A 207 14.49 1.54 7.98
C LEU A 207 13.08 1.27 7.45
N LYS A 208 12.98 0.77 6.22
CA LYS A 208 11.70 0.38 5.60
C LYS A 208 10.98 -0.69 6.40
N ILE A 209 11.67 -1.78 6.73
CA ILE A 209 11.10 -2.87 7.54
C ILE A 209 10.61 -2.32 8.88
N PHE A 210 11.42 -1.46 9.52
CA PHE A 210 11.04 -0.83 10.78
C PHE A 210 9.78 0.04 10.65
N THR A 211 9.68 0.88 9.62
CA THR A 211 8.49 1.72 9.39
C THR A 211 7.24 0.90 9.09
N ASP A 212 7.37 -0.20 8.34
CA ASP A 212 6.26 -1.10 8.01
C ASP A 212 5.73 -1.82 9.26
N VAL A 213 6.64 -2.33 10.09
CA VAL A 213 6.27 -2.97 11.37
C VAL A 213 5.57 -1.97 12.29
N LYS A 214 6.10 -0.75 12.41
CA LYS A 214 5.49 0.32 13.21
C LYS A 214 4.11 0.70 12.69
N ALA A 215 3.93 0.80 11.37
CA ALA A 215 2.65 1.10 10.75
C ALA A 215 1.61 0.02 11.08
N HIS A 216 1.98 -1.26 10.99
CA HIS A 216 1.10 -2.37 11.37
C HIS A 216 0.76 -2.39 12.87
N MET A 217 1.70 -2.03 13.75
CA MET A 217 1.41 -1.89 15.17
C MET A 217 0.45 -0.73 15.46
N ALA A 218 0.59 0.38 14.75
CA ALA A 218 -0.28 1.55 14.90
C ALA A 218 -1.72 1.27 14.45
N GLU A 219 -1.90 0.51 13.36
CA GLU A 219 -3.21 0.04 12.89
C GLU A 219 -3.92 -0.81 13.97
N ARG A 220 -3.18 -1.70 14.65
CA ARG A 220 -3.72 -2.53 15.74
C ARG A 220 -4.08 -1.72 16.98
N ARG A 221 -3.28 -0.72 17.37
CA ARG A 221 -3.60 0.14 18.53
C ARG A 221 -4.89 0.93 18.31
N LYS A 222 -5.13 1.39 17.07
CA LYS A 222 -6.42 2.02 16.71
C LYS A 222 -7.59 1.04 16.77
N ALA A 223 -7.43 -0.17 16.23
CA ALA A 223 -8.48 -1.19 16.29
C ALA A 223 -8.80 -1.65 17.72
N ALA A 224 -7.78 -1.82 18.58
CA ALA A 224 -7.95 -2.20 19.98
C ALA A 224 -8.59 -1.06 20.82
N GLY A 225 -8.26 0.20 20.53
CA GLY A 225 -8.87 1.36 21.19
C GLY A 225 -10.34 1.59 20.80
N GLN A 226 -10.76 1.16 19.61
CA GLN A 226 -12.16 1.22 19.16
C GLN A 226 -13.01 0.07 19.72
N ALA A 227 -12.38 -1.02 20.17
CA ALA A 227 -13.05 -2.17 20.80
C ALA A 227 -13.17 -2.04 22.34
N ALA A 228 -12.62 -0.98 22.95
CA ALA A 228 -12.78 -0.73 24.37
C ALA A 228 -14.22 -0.25 24.66
N PRO A 229 -14.95 -0.88 25.61
CA PRO A 229 -16.29 -0.41 25.97
C PRO A 229 -16.24 1.04 26.46
N PRO A 230 -17.24 1.88 26.15
CA PRO A 230 -17.33 3.21 26.74
C PRO A 230 -17.32 3.08 28.27
N GLU A 231 -16.46 3.87 28.93
CA GLU A 231 -16.48 3.95 30.40
C GLU A 231 -17.91 4.26 30.87
N PRO A 232 -18.41 3.57 31.90
CA PRO A 232 -19.72 3.88 32.44
C PRO A 232 -19.73 5.33 32.89
N SER A 233 -20.57 6.13 32.24
CA SER A 233 -20.91 7.49 32.63
C SER A 233 -21.33 7.48 34.09
N VAL A 234 -20.41 7.85 34.98
CA VAL A 234 -20.74 8.13 36.39
C VAL A 234 -21.61 9.39 36.35
N ALA A 235 -22.92 9.20 36.42
CA ALA A 235 -23.85 10.29 36.58
C ALA A 235 -23.53 10.99 37.92
N PRO A 236 -23.35 12.32 37.94
CA PRO A 236 -23.24 13.04 39.20
C PRO A 236 -24.59 12.94 39.94
N HIS A 237 -24.52 12.45 41.17
CA HIS A 237 -25.62 12.40 42.14
C HIS A 237 -26.03 13.79 42.62
#